data_AF-A0A6L7GDM3-F1
#
_entry.id   AF-A0A6L7GDM3-F1
#
_cell.length_a   1.000
_cell.length_b   1.000
_cell.length_c   1.000
_cell.angle_alpha   90.00
_cell.angle_beta   90.00
_cell.angle_gamma   90.00
#
_symmetry.space_group_name_H-M   'P 1'
#
loop_
_entity.id
_entity.type
_entity.pdbx_description
1 polymer ?
#
loop_
_entity_poly.entity_id
_entity_poly.type
_entity_poly.pdbx_seq_one_letter_code
_entity_poly.pdbx_strand_id
1 'polypeptide(L)'
;MKQQIFVVMANIITLSCAFLAFPATAAPPPPVPIPPTLEEPIDGYDMREPFQLWRYWVESKKGPVTEALLAEPEVLEGLRHYGLLLRFEQSNDFGHGLTGEIRVYCQPTPGSLYDPLAETCLYILRRAYVPLNVANNGETNPLSEWALANFDPQRLATHLREIGLSPNTHWWSADREAMFSAAASPLAVLTDNAEVTRLDSTECPEIEAAIKALEGKSLGGVVDFVTVGEDRPLRPPPPPHAVKTNYTIHLRGNGGGYAIQGWGGPAEQMARPILEAANTCARARKGDN
;
A
#
# COMPACT_ATOMS: atom_id res chain seq x y z
N MET A 1 54.85 -35.83 -35.82
CA MET A 1 55.72 -34.92 -35.05
C MET A 1 55.03 -33.57 -34.89
N LYS A 2 54.55 -33.28 -33.68
CA LYS A 2 54.44 -31.95 -33.04
C LYS A 2 53.78 -32.16 -31.67
N GLN A 3 54.58 -32.04 -30.61
CA GLN A 3 54.15 -32.05 -29.21
C GLN A 3 53.32 -30.79 -28.94
N GLN A 4 52.18 -30.95 -28.26
CA GLN A 4 51.51 -29.86 -27.55
C GLN A 4 51.55 -30.15 -26.05
N ILE A 5 52.04 -29.14 -25.33
CA ILE A 5 52.28 -29.11 -23.89
C ILE A 5 50.96 -28.80 -23.20
N PHE A 6 50.55 -29.65 -22.25
CA PHE A 6 49.48 -29.35 -21.30
C PHE A 6 50.05 -28.55 -20.13
N VAL A 7 49.57 -27.32 -19.94
CA VAL A 7 49.80 -26.53 -18.71
C VAL A 7 48.57 -26.72 -17.83
N VAL A 8 48.75 -27.43 -16.71
CA VAL A 8 47.75 -27.55 -15.64
C VAL A 8 48.00 -26.41 -14.65
N MET A 9 47.13 -25.39 -14.66
CA MET A 9 47.10 -24.38 -13.60
C MET A 9 46.20 -24.87 -12.46
N ALA A 10 46.82 -25.15 -11.31
CA ALA A 10 46.13 -25.42 -10.06
C ALA A 10 45.64 -24.09 -9.46
N ASN A 11 44.32 -23.90 -9.41
CA ASN A 11 43.72 -22.80 -8.66
C ASN A 11 43.49 -23.24 -7.21
N ILE A 12 44.23 -22.60 -6.30
CA ILE A 12 44.06 -22.68 -4.86
C ILE A 12 42.80 -21.87 -4.50
N ILE A 13 41.74 -22.54 -4.04
CA ILE A 13 40.54 -21.89 -3.52
C ILE A 13 40.78 -21.56 -2.04
N THR A 14 40.99 -20.29 -1.75
CA THR A 14 41.10 -19.76 -0.39
C THR A 14 39.69 -19.71 0.23
N LEU A 15 39.41 -20.66 1.13
CA LEU A 15 38.18 -20.73 1.91
C LEU A 15 38.14 -19.55 2.92
N SER A 16 37.40 -18.49 2.59
CA SER A 16 37.17 -17.37 3.52
C SER A 16 36.00 -17.73 4.44
N CYS A 17 36.26 -17.92 5.73
CA CYS A 17 35.23 -18.05 6.75
C CYS A 17 34.44 -16.75 6.87
N ALA A 18 33.26 -16.71 6.26
CA ALA A 18 32.28 -15.66 6.50
C ALA A 18 31.72 -15.83 7.91
N PHE A 19 32.10 -14.94 8.83
CA PHE A 19 31.41 -14.75 10.09
C PHE A 19 29.97 -14.32 9.78
N LEU A 20 29.02 -15.21 10.07
CA LEU A 20 27.60 -14.88 10.13
C LEU A 20 27.39 -13.94 11.32
N ALA A 21 27.37 -12.63 11.06
CA ALA A 21 26.83 -11.67 12.00
C ALA A 21 25.33 -11.93 12.10
N PHE A 22 24.89 -12.47 13.24
CA PHE A 22 23.48 -12.50 13.57
C PHE A 22 22.96 -11.06 13.55
N PRO A 23 21.83 -10.76 12.88
CA PRO A 23 21.21 -9.46 13.02
C PRO A 23 20.95 -9.25 14.51
N ALA A 24 21.50 -8.17 15.06
CA ALA A 24 21.16 -7.73 16.39
C ALA A 24 19.63 -7.68 16.46
N THR A 25 19.04 -8.48 17.35
CA THR A 25 17.64 -8.35 17.72
C THR A 25 17.43 -6.89 18.08
N ALA A 26 16.75 -6.15 17.20
CA ALA A 26 16.34 -4.79 17.47
C ALA A 26 15.64 -4.80 18.83
N ALA A 27 16.07 -3.91 19.72
CA ALA A 27 15.38 -3.73 21.00
C ALA A 27 13.89 -3.53 20.72
N PRO A 28 12.99 -4.12 21.52
CA PRO A 28 11.56 -3.91 21.33
C PRO A 28 11.28 -2.40 21.28
N PRO A 29 10.41 -1.93 20.37
CA PRO A 29 10.10 -0.52 20.29
C PRO A 29 9.66 -0.01 21.67
N PRO A 30 10.08 1.20 22.07
CA PRO A 30 9.73 1.74 23.37
C PRO A 30 8.20 1.70 23.56
N PRO A 31 7.70 1.38 24.76
CA PRO A 31 6.27 1.41 25.02
C PRO A 31 5.70 2.78 24.63
N VAL A 32 4.61 2.79 23.86
CA VAL A 32 3.92 4.04 23.58
C VAL A 32 3.41 4.59 24.91
N PRO A 33 3.72 5.85 25.28
CA PRO A 33 3.24 6.43 26.53
C PRO A 33 1.71 6.41 26.56
N ILE A 34 1.18 5.80 27.62
CA ILE A 34 -0.25 5.78 27.92
C ILE A 34 -0.60 7.15 28.54
N PRO A 35 -1.67 7.83 28.10
CA PRO A 35 -2.13 9.03 28.78
C PRO A 35 -2.37 8.75 30.27
N PRO A 36 -1.87 9.59 31.20
CA PRO A 36 -2.04 9.36 32.65
C PRO A 36 -3.49 9.18 33.10
N THR A 37 -4.43 9.72 32.32
CA THR A 37 -5.88 9.58 32.53
C THR A 37 -6.42 8.17 32.33
N LEU A 38 -5.61 7.21 31.86
CA LEU A 38 -6.00 5.82 31.60
C LEU A 38 -5.35 4.82 32.56
N GLU A 39 -4.74 5.29 33.65
CA GLU A 39 -4.10 4.42 34.66
C GLU A 39 -5.12 3.63 35.48
N GLU A 40 -6.31 4.20 35.71
CA GLU A 40 -7.39 3.56 36.46
C GLU A 40 -8.57 3.18 35.54
N PRO A 41 -9.30 2.08 35.84
CA PRO A 41 -10.51 1.74 35.09
C PRO A 41 -11.61 2.78 35.22
N ILE A 42 -12.38 3.00 34.15
CA ILE A 42 -13.54 3.91 34.12
C ILE A 42 -14.80 3.05 34.00
N ASP A 43 -15.72 3.13 34.96
CA ASP A 43 -16.91 2.26 35.01
C ASP A 43 -16.58 0.75 34.91
N GLY A 44 -15.40 0.36 35.39
CA GLY A 44 -14.87 -1.02 35.31
C GLY A 44 -14.15 -1.36 34.00
N TYR A 45 -14.17 -0.48 33.00
CA TYR A 45 -13.46 -0.65 31.73
C TYR A 45 -12.00 -0.21 31.86
N ASP A 46 -11.07 -1.11 31.53
CA ASP A 46 -9.68 -0.76 31.28
C ASP A 46 -9.55 -0.11 29.89
N MET A 47 -9.29 1.19 29.87
CA MET A 47 -9.31 1.99 28.64
C MET A 47 -8.00 1.95 27.85
N ARG A 48 -6.96 1.25 28.34
CA ARG A 48 -5.65 1.16 27.66
C ARG A 48 -5.74 0.41 26.35
N GLU A 49 -6.41 -0.74 26.33
CA GLU A 49 -6.63 -1.53 25.10
C GLU A 49 -7.58 -0.82 24.11
N PRO A 50 -8.74 -0.29 24.53
CA PRO A 50 -9.58 0.56 23.68
C PRO A 50 -8.83 1.77 23.09
N PHE A 51 -7.91 2.40 23.84
CA PHE A 51 -7.09 3.48 23.31
C PHE A 51 -6.12 3.02 22.22
N GLN A 52 -5.52 1.84 22.36
CA GLN A 52 -4.70 1.26 21.28
C GLN A 52 -5.55 0.98 20.03
N LEU A 53 -6.74 0.39 20.21
CA LEU A 53 -7.68 0.10 19.12
C LEU A 53 -8.23 1.37 18.46
N TRP A 54 -8.42 2.45 19.22
CA TRP A 54 -8.82 3.76 18.71
C TRP A 54 -7.82 4.24 17.68
N ARG A 55 -6.52 4.16 17.99
CA ARG A 55 -5.46 4.57 17.06
C ARG A 55 -5.48 3.71 15.79
N TYR A 56 -5.73 2.41 15.92
CA TYR A 56 -5.81 1.51 14.77
C TYR A 56 -7.05 1.79 13.92
N TRP A 57 -8.17 2.15 14.55
CA TRP A 57 -9.37 2.56 13.84
C TRP A 57 -9.17 3.89 13.10
N VAL A 58 -8.46 4.87 13.69
CA VAL A 58 -8.10 6.12 12.99
C VAL A 58 -7.21 5.84 11.78
N GLU A 59 -6.19 4.97 11.95
CA GLU A 59 -5.32 4.53 10.85
C GLU A 59 -6.10 3.85 9.73
N SER A 60 -7.07 2.98 10.07
CA SER A 60 -7.87 2.27 9.06
C SER A 60 -8.75 3.18 8.22
N LYS A 61 -9.04 4.41 8.68
CA LYS A 61 -9.79 5.43 7.91
C LYS A 61 -8.97 6.11 6.83
N LYS A 62 -7.64 5.93 6.78
CA LYS A 62 -6.81 6.45 5.68
C LYS A 62 -7.22 5.89 4.31
N GLY A 63 -7.53 4.60 4.25
CA GLY A 63 -7.92 3.91 3.02
C GLY A 63 -9.09 4.62 2.32
N PRO A 64 -10.27 4.72 2.95
CA PRO A 64 -11.41 5.44 2.41
C PRO A 64 -11.10 6.89 1.97
N VAL A 65 -10.26 7.62 2.71
CA VAL A 65 -9.84 8.98 2.33
C VAL A 65 -9.02 8.96 1.03
N THR A 66 -8.01 8.09 0.94
CA THR A 66 -7.18 7.98 -0.27
C THR A 66 -7.96 7.47 -1.48
N GLU A 67 -8.97 6.62 -1.29
CA GLU A 67 -9.87 6.20 -2.35
C GLU A 67 -10.75 7.34 -2.84
N ALA A 68 -11.35 8.10 -1.92
CA ALA A 68 -12.18 9.25 -2.25
C ALA A 68 -11.41 10.32 -3.04
N LEU A 69 -10.14 10.58 -2.66
CA LEU A 69 -9.26 11.52 -3.37
C LEU A 69 -8.95 11.12 -4.81
N LEU A 70 -9.04 9.83 -5.15
CA LEU A 70 -8.77 9.31 -6.49
C LEU A 70 -10.03 8.86 -7.24
N ALA A 71 -11.21 8.99 -6.63
CA ALA A 71 -12.47 8.53 -7.21
C ALA A 71 -12.76 9.21 -8.56
N GLU A 72 -12.59 10.53 -8.59
CA GLU A 72 -12.87 11.33 -9.79
C GLU A 72 -11.69 11.31 -10.77
N PRO A 73 -11.93 11.03 -12.07
CA PRO A 73 -10.94 11.21 -13.11
C PRO A 73 -10.51 12.69 -13.23
N GLU A 74 -9.24 12.91 -13.56
CA GLU A 74 -8.75 14.24 -13.92
C GLU A 74 -9.43 14.75 -15.21
N VAL A 75 -9.70 16.05 -15.28
CA VAL A 75 -10.23 16.72 -16.47
C VAL A 75 -9.08 17.42 -17.18
N LEU A 76 -8.77 16.96 -18.39
CA LEU A 76 -7.65 17.45 -19.19
C LEU A 76 -8.16 18.05 -20.48
N GLU A 77 -7.64 19.22 -20.84
CA GLU A 77 -8.07 19.93 -22.04
C GLU A 77 -7.81 19.08 -23.29
N GLY A 78 -8.86 18.87 -24.09
CA GLY A 78 -8.79 18.10 -25.34
C GLY A 78 -8.64 16.58 -25.18
N LEU A 79 -8.47 16.06 -23.96
CA LEU A 79 -8.30 14.63 -23.70
C LEU A 79 -9.51 14.05 -22.96
N ARG A 80 -9.80 12.77 -23.19
CA ARG A 80 -10.84 12.01 -22.47
C ARG A 80 -10.23 10.80 -21.80
N HIS A 81 -10.78 10.43 -20.64
CA HIS A 81 -10.42 9.19 -19.96
C HIS A 81 -10.95 7.98 -20.74
N TYR A 82 -10.06 7.08 -21.15
CA TYR A 82 -10.39 5.87 -21.92
C TYR A 82 -10.26 4.57 -21.11
N GLY A 83 -9.59 4.60 -19.96
CA GLY A 83 -9.52 3.44 -19.08
C GLY A 83 -8.55 3.57 -17.91
N LEU A 84 -8.77 2.73 -16.92
CA LEU A 84 -7.86 2.44 -15.82
C LEU A 84 -6.99 1.25 -16.24
N LEU A 85 -5.65 1.37 -16.18
CA LEU A 85 -4.73 0.28 -16.52
C LEU A 85 -4.31 -0.51 -15.29
N LEU A 86 -3.94 0.21 -14.24
CA LEU A 86 -3.42 -0.34 -13.00
C LEU A 86 -4.08 0.40 -11.84
N ARG A 87 -4.54 -0.33 -10.85
CA ARG A 87 -4.84 0.17 -9.51
C ARG A 87 -3.97 -0.60 -8.51
N PHE A 88 -3.50 0.07 -7.48
CA PHE A 88 -2.75 -0.57 -6.40
C PHE A 88 -3.08 0.05 -5.05
N GLU A 89 -3.14 -0.80 -4.04
CA GLU A 89 -3.49 -0.44 -2.67
C GLU A 89 -2.44 -1.01 -1.73
N GLN A 90 -1.84 -0.16 -0.90
CA GLN A 90 -0.86 -0.60 0.08
C GLN A 90 -1.48 -0.64 1.47
N SER A 91 -1.39 -1.81 2.10
CA SER A 91 -1.99 -2.09 3.40
C SER A 91 -0.97 -2.66 4.37
N ASN A 92 -1.13 -2.35 5.64
CA ASN A 92 -0.41 -2.96 6.76
C ASN A 92 -1.42 -3.46 7.81
N ASP A 93 -0.94 -3.80 9.00
CA ASP A 93 -1.79 -4.31 10.09
C ASP A 93 -2.83 -3.31 10.61
N PHE A 94 -2.66 -2.01 10.31
CA PHE A 94 -3.57 -0.95 10.70
C PHE A 94 -4.59 -0.61 9.61
N GLY A 95 -4.43 -1.17 8.42
CA GLY A 95 -5.33 -1.00 7.29
C GLY A 95 -4.62 -0.50 6.04
N HIS A 96 -5.43 -0.06 5.09
CA HIS A 96 -5.01 0.52 3.82
C HIS A 96 -4.62 1.98 4.01
N GLY A 97 -3.40 2.35 3.60
CA GLY A 97 -2.84 3.70 3.82
C GLY A 97 -2.44 4.45 2.55
N LEU A 98 -2.41 3.77 1.41
CA LEU A 98 -2.07 4.36 0.11
C LEU A 98 -2.92 3.74 -0.99
N THR A 99 -3.54 4.58 -1.80
CA THR A 99 -4.18 4.20 -3.07
C THR A 99 -3.39 4.78 -4.23
N GLY A 100 -3.18 4.01 -5.28
CA GLY A 100 -2.63 4.52 -6.52
C GLY A 100 -3.29 3.90 -7.74
N GLU A 101 -3.18 4.61 -8.85
CA GLU A 101 -3.75 4.19 -10.13
C GLU A 101 -2.99 4.79 -11.30
N ILE A 102 -3.11 4.13 -12.46
CA ILE A 102 -2.63 4.61 -13.75
C ILE A 102 -3.82 4.62 -14.71
N ARG A 103 -4.16 5.80 -15.22
CA ARG A 103 -5.25 6.01 -16.17
C ARG A 103 -4.72 6.45 -17.52
N VAL A 104 -5.48 6.12 -18.57
CA VAL A 104 -5.18 6.53 -19.95
C VAL A 104 -6.12 7.65 -20.36
N TYR A 105 -5.52 8.72 -20.88
CA TYR A 105 -6.22 9.88 -21.44
C TYR A 105 -5.77 10.10 -22.87
N CYS A 106 -6.68 10.11 -23.84
CA CYS A 106 -6.33 10.31 -25.25
C CYS A 106 -7.27 11.34 -25.89
N GLN A 107 -6.88 11.90 -27.03
CA GLN A 107 -7.82 12.60 -27.88
C GLN A 107 -8.81 11.59 -28.49
N PRO A 108 -10.08 11.95 -28.67
CA PRO A 108 -11.01 11.14 -29.43
C PRO A 108 -10.66 11.17 -30.92
N THR A 109 -10.82 10.03 -31.59
CA THR A 109 -10.73 9.97 -33.05
C THR A 109 -11.79 10.88 -33.69
N PRO A 110 -11.48 11.67 -34.74
CA PRO A 110 -12.49 12.48 -35.41
C PRO A 110 -13.72 11.66 -35.82
N GLY A 111 -14.90 12.03 -35.31
CA GLY A 111 -16.15 11.32 -35.57
C GLY A 111 -16.47 10.15 -34.63
N SER A 112 -15.60 9.79 -33.68
CA SER A 112 -15.86 8.78 -32.64
C SER A 112 -15.45 9.25 -31.26
N LEU A 113 -16.39 9.22 -30.31
CA LEU A 113 -16.12 9.52 -28.90
C LEU A 113 -15.61 8.31 -28.10
N TYR A 114 -15.61 7.12 -28.71
CA TYR A 114 -15.31 5.84 -28.06
C TYR A 114 -13.96 5.26 -28.49
N ASP A 115 -13.41 5.75 -29.61
CA ASP A 115 -12.13 5.28 -30.13
C ASP A 115 -11.03 6.31 -29.81
N PRO A 116 -10.00 5.91 -29.03
CA PRO A 116 -8.87 6.78 -28.74
C PRO A 116 -7.97 6.94 -29.97
N LEU A 117 -7.45 8.14 -30.19
CA LEU A 117 -6.36 8.39 -31.11
C LEU A 117 -5.03 8.01 -30.42
N ALA A 118 -4.50 6.83 -30.74
CA ALA A 118 -3.47 6.14 -29.94
C ALA A 118 -2.18 6.97 -29.74
N GLU A 119 -1.76 7.73 -30.74
CA GLU A 119 -0.56 8.57 -30.70
C GLU A 119 -0.68 9.79 -29.77
N THR A 120 -1.89 10.07 -29.28
CA THR A 120 -2.18 11.20 -28.38
C THR A 120 -2.37 10.78 -26.92
N CYS A 121 -2.18 9.49 -26.62
CA CYS A 121 -2.45 8.96 -25.31
C CYS A 121 -1.40 9.40 -24.28
N LEU A 122 -1.88 9.89 -23.15
CA LEU A 122 -1.13 10.17 -21.93
C LEU A 122 -1.47 9.14 -20.86
N TYR A 123 -0.43 8.64 -20.21
CA TYR A 123 -0.56 7.74 -19.07
C TYR A 123 -0.32 8.53 -17.80
N ILE A 124 -1.35 8.67 -16.96
CA ILE A 124 -1.28 9.46 -15.75
C ILE A 124 -1.32 8.53 -14.55
N LEU A 125 -0.23 8.52 -13.81
CA LEU A 125 -0.14 7.91 -12.51
C LEU A 125 -0.56 8.92 -11.43
N ARG A 126 -1.49 8.50 -10.57
CA ARG A 126 -1.91 9.23 -9.37
C ARG A 126 -1.74 8.35 -8.15
N ARG A 127 -1.25 8.91 -7.05
CA ARG A 127 -1.10 8.23 -5.75
C ARG A 127 -1.55 9.13 -4.64
N ALA A 128 -2.51 8.67 -3.84
CA ALA A 128 -2.98 9.35 -2.65
C ALA A 128 -2.53 8.57 -1.42
N TYR A 129 -1.96 9.27 -0.44
CA TYR A 129 -1.56 8.68 0.84
C TYR A 129 -1.59 9.73 1.95
N VAL A 130 -1.66 9.27 3.20
CA VAL A 130 -1.53 10.14 4.38
C VAL A 130 -0.18 9.82 5.05
N PRO A 131 0.83 10.72 4.96
CA PRO A 131 2.20 10.46 5.44
C PRO A 131 2.33 10.46 6.97
N LEU A 132 1.27 10.80 7.70
CA LEU A 132 1.28 10.93 9.16
C LEU A 132 0.81 9.65 9.83
N ASN A 133 1.50 9.20 10.87
CA ASN A 133 1.05 8.08 11.71
C ASN A 133 0.46 8.58 13.03
N VAL A 134 -0.66 8.00 13.46
CA VAL A 134 -1.24 8.18 14.80
C VAL A 134 -0.27 7.69 15.88
N ALA A 135 0.51 6.65 15.54
CA ALA A 135 1.59 6.12 16.37
C ALA A 135 2.96 6.46 15.80
N ASN A 136 3.35 7.74 15.95
CA ASN A 136 4.70 8.14 15.66
C ASN A 136 5.57 8.03 16.92
N ASN A 137 6.75 7.39 16.81
CA ASN A 137 7.61 6.92 17.90
C ASN A 137 8.21 8.04 18.77
N GLY A 138 7.38 8.81 19.48
CA GLY A 138 7.77 9.93 20.34
C GLY A 138 7.72 11.31 19.67
N GLU A 139 7.42 11.40 18.37
CA GLU A 139 7.28 12.66 17.65
C GLU A 139 5.80 13.03 17.49
N THR A 140 5.41 14.22 17.95
CA THR A 140 4.05 14.73 17.73
C THR A 140 3.86 15.17 16.29
N ASN A 141 2.69 14.87 15.74
CA ASN A 141 2.20 15.34 14.45
C ASN A 141 0.70 15.65 14.53
N PRO A 142 0.13 16.40 13.56
CA PRO A 142 -1.27 16.82 13.61
C PRO A 142 -2.27 15.68 13.81
N LEU A 143 -2.01 14.50 13.22
CA LEU A 143 -2.90 13.34 13.35
C LEU A 143 -2.81 12.72 14.75
N SER A 144 -1.60 12.60 15.31
CA SER A 144 -1.40 12.10 16.68
C SER A 144 -1.99 13.05 17.74
N GLU A 145 -1.86 14.36 17.55
CA GLU A 145 -2.43 15.38 18.43
C GLU A 145 -3.95 15.37 18.36
N TRP A 146 -4.52 15.31 17.16
CA TRP A 146 -5.95 15.16 16.95
C TRP A 146 -6.48 13.90 17.63
N ALA A 147 -5.82 12.75 17.44
CA ALA A 147 -6.27 11.48 17.99
C ALA A 147 -6.25 11.47 19.52
N LEU A 148 -5.27 12.12 20.14
CA LEU A 148 -5.21 12.30 21.59
C LEU A 148 -6.31 13.24 22.08
N ALA A 149 -6.49 14.39 21.43
CA ALA A 149 -7.47 15.39 21.83
C ALA A 149 -8.93 14.92 21.67
N ASN A 150 -9.19 13.96 20.78
CA ASN A 150 -10.53 13.44 20.49
C ASN A 150 -10.81 12.07 21.13
N PHE A 151 -9.88 11.52 21.92
CA PHE A 151 -10.15 10.33 22.72
C PHE A 151 -10.79 10.70 24.06
N ASP A 152 -12.09 10.48 24.17
CA ASP A 152 -12.87 10.71 25.39
C ASP A 152 -13.19 9.36 26.06
N PRO A 153 -12.42 8.94 27.08
CA PRO A 153 -12.57 7.62 27.66
C PRO A 153 -13.87 7.47 28.48
N GLN A 154 -14.39 8.54 29.09
CA GLN A 154 -15.66 8.49 29.83
C GLN A 154 -16.85 8.33 28.89
N ARG A 155 -16.87 9.08 27.79
CA ARG A 155 -17.89 8.95 26.75
C ARG A 155 -17.82 7.58 26.09
N LEU A 156 -16.61 7.08 25.82
CA LEU A 156 -16.44 5.75 25.25
C LEU A 156 -16.95 4.66 26.21
N ALA A 157 -16.60 4.68 27.49
CA ALA A 157 -17.10 3.70 28.47
C ALA A 157 -18.64 3.69 28.56
N THR A 158 -19.25 4.88 28.51
CA THR A 158 -20.71 5.03 28.47
C THR A 158 -21.30 4.39 27.21
N HIS A 159 -20.74 4.71 26.04
CA HIS A 159 -21.17 4.13 24.76
C HIS A 159 -20.99 2.61 24.70
N LEU A 160 -19.86 2.08 25.17
CA LEU A 160 -19.59 0.63 25.23
C LEU A 160 -20.67 -0.11 26.03
N ARG A 161 -21.07 0.46 27.18
CA ARG A 161 -22.18 -0.08 27.99
C ARG A 161 -23.51 0.00 27.24
N GLU A 162 -23.80 1.10 26.56
CA GLU A 162 -25.04 1.29 25.79
C GLU A 162 -25.17 0.29 24.63
N ILE A 163 -24.07 -0.05 23.97
CA ILE A 163 -24.05 -1.07 22.91
C ILE A 163 -23.87 -2.50 23.44
N GLY A 164 -23.89 -2.70 24.77
CA GLY A 164 -23.87 -4.01 25.42
C GLY A 164 -22.51 -4.69 25.47
N LEU A 165 -21.40 -3.98 25.22
CA LEU A 165 -20.06 -4.52 25.39
C LEU A 165 -19.67 -4.49 26.87
N SER A 166 -19.35 -5.65 27.43
CA SER A 166 -18.92 -5.78 28.83
C SER A 166 -17.48 -5.28 29.04
N PRO A 167 -17.10 -4.84 30.25
CA PRO A 167 -15.69 -4.58 30.59
C PRO A 167 -14.73 -5.76 30.36
N ASN A 168 -15.25 -7.00 30.36
CA ASN A 168 -14.46 -8.21 30.11
C ASN A 168 -14.45 -8.65 28.63
N THR A 169 -14.90 -7.78 27.72
CA THR A 169 -14.87 -8.04 26.27
C THR A 169 -13.43 -8.29 25.82
N HIS A 170 -13.22 -9.29 24.97
CA HIS A 170 -11.94 -9.45 24.26
C HIS A 170 -11.85 -8.39 23.15
N TRP A 171 -11.24 -7.25 23.46
CA TRP A 171 -11.27 -6.04 22.66
C TRP A 171 -10.77 -6.24 21.23
N TRP A 172 -9.76 -7.08 21.03
CA TRP A 172 -9.16 -7.34 19.71
C TRP A 172 -10.09 -8.01 18.70
N SER A 173 -11.14 -8.67 19.17
CA SER A 173 -12.17 -9.32 18.34
C SER A 173 -13.50 -8.56 18.30
N ALA A 174 -13.62 -7.46 19.04
CA ALA A 174 -14.82 -6.64 19.01
C ALA A 174 -14.92 -5.83 17.71
N ASP A 175 -16.14 -5.53 17.28
CA ASP A 175 -16.39 -4.71 16.10
C ASP A 175 -15.99 -3.25 16.38
N ARG A 176 -14.86 -2.85 15.81
CA ARG A 176 -14.27 -1.52 16.01
C ARG A 176 -15.15 -0.42 15.44
N GLU A 177 -15.92 -0.66 14.39
CA GLU A 177 -16.84 0.34 13.85
C GLU A 177 -17.97 0.61 14.83
N ALA A 178 -18.54 -0.43 15.43
CA ALA A 178 -19.54 -0.28 16.48
C ALA A 178 -18.96 0.41 17.73
N MET A 179 -17.78 -0.02 18.19
CA MET A 179 -17.09 0.55 19.36
C MET A 179 -16.86 2.06 19.24
N PHE A 180 -16.43 2.54 18.08
CA PHE A 180 -16.03 3.94 17.87
C PHE A 180 -17.08 4.77 17.12
N SER A 181 -18.28 4.23 16.88
CA SER A 181 -19.36 4.92 16.17
C SER A 181 -19.80 6.24 16.82
N ALA A 182 -19.67 6.38 18.14
CA ALA A 182 -19.98 7.62 18.87
C ALA A 182 -18.80 8.62 18.96
N ALA A 183 -17.62 8.25 18.46
CA ALA A 183 -16.41 9.08 18.52
C ALA A 183 -16.36 10.10 17.38
N ALA A 184 -15.46 11.08 17.49
CA ALA A 184 -15.22 12.04 16.43
C ALA A 184 -14.66 11.35 15.17
N SER A 185 -15.13 11.77 14.00
CA SER A 185 -14.65 11.23 12.73
C SER A 185 -13.27 11.81 12.37
N PRO A 186 -12.26 10.98 12.03
CA PRO A 186 -10.92 11.44 11.63
C PRO A 186 -10.87 11.96 10.19
N LEU A 187 -11.95 11.87 9.42
CA LEU A 187 -11.91 12.11 7.98
C LEU A 187 -11.41 13.50 7.60
N ALA A 188 -11.78 14.54 8.35
CA ALA A 188 -11.33 15.91 8.08
C ALA A 188 -9.80 16.04 8.23
N VAL A 189 -9.26 15.68 9.41
CA VAL A 189 -7.81 15.78 9.67
C VAL A 189 -7.00 14.88 8.72
N LEU A 190 -7.54 13.71 8.34
CA LEU A 190 -6.89 12.83 7.37
C LEU A 190 -6.88 13.45 5.97
N THR A 191 -7.97 14.08 5.55
CA THR A 191 -8.08 14.74 4.24
C THR A 191 -7.16 15.95 4.16
N ASP A 192 -7.12 16.79 5.20
CA ASP A 192 -6.29 18.00 5.27
C ASP A 192 -4.79 17.68 5.23
N ASN A 193 -4.40 16.46 5.62
CA ASN A 193 -3.02 16.00 5.63
C ASN A 193 -2.73 14.92 4.57
N ALA A 194 -3.65 14.69 3.63
CA ALA A 194 -3.42 13.77 2.54
C ALA A 194 -2.59 14.41 1.43
N GLU A 195 -1.69 13.63 0.85
CA GLU A 195 -0.90 14.02 -0.30
C GLU A 195 -1.35 13.27 -1.54
N VAL A 196 -1.51 13.99 -2.66
CA VAL A 196 -1.71 13.38 -3.98
C VAL A 196 -0.49 13.67 -4.85
N THR A 197 0.25 12.62 -5.19
CA THR A 197 1.31 12.68 -6.19
C THR A 197 0.74 12.35 -7.55
N ARG A 198 1.00 13.21 -8.54
CA ARG A 198 0.62 13.03 -9.94
C ARG A 198 1.86 13.09 -10.82
N LEU A 199 1.98 12.13 -11.75
CA LEU A 199 3.00 12.06 -12.79
C LEU A 199 2.34 11.63 -14.10
N ASP A 200 2.67 12.29 -15.21
CA ASP A 200 2.29 11.80 -16.53
C ASP A 200 3.47 11.26 -17.35
N SER A 201 3.16 10.61 -18.47
CA SER A 201 4.15 10.05 -19.39
C SER A 201 4.98 11.10 -20.14
N THR A 202 4.58 12.37 -20.18
CA THR A 202 5.42 13.45 -20.74
C THR A 202 6.49 13.89 -19.74
N GLU A 203 6.15 13.90 -18.44
CA GLU A 203 7.08 14.17 -17.34
C GLU A 203 7.98 12.96 -17.04
N CYS A 204 7.49 11.76 -17.31
CA CYS A 204 8.18 10.50 -17.04
C CYS A 204 7.98 9.50 -18.21
N PRO A 205 8.72 9.66 -19.32
CA PRO A 205 8.63 8.77 -20.49
C PRO A 205 8.88 7.29 -20.17
N GLU A 206 9.60 7.00 -19.09
CA GLU A 206 9.88 5.65 -18.61
C GLU A 206 8.61 4.89 -18.18
N ILE A 207 7.56 5.60 -17.72
CA ILE A 207 6.25 4.96 -17.42
C ILE A 207 5.65 4.40 -18.70
N GLU A 208 5.61 5.19 -19.76
CA GLU A 208 5.08 4.77 -21.06
C GLU A 208 5.91 3.63 -21.65
N ALA A 209 7.24 3.73 -21.57
CA ALA A 209 8.14 2.65 -22.02
C ALA A 209 7.88 1.35 -21.25
N ALA A 210 7.68 1.40 -19.93
CA ALA A 210 7.37 0.23 -19.12
C ALA A 210 6.01 -0.37 -19.46
N ILE A 211 4.97 0.46 -19.70
CA ILE A 211 3.65 0.01 -20.14
C ILE A 211 3.74 -0.68 -21.50
N LYS A 212 4.39 -0.05 -22.49
CA LYS A 212 4.59 -0.62 -23.82
C LYS A 212 5.38 -1.93 -23.80
N ALA A 213 6.34 -2.07 -22.88
CA ALA A 213 7.09 -3.31 -22.71
C ALA A 213 6.26 -4.48 -22.15
N LEU A 214 5.08 -4.20 -21.59
CA LEU A 214 4.10 -5.23 -21.20
C LEU A 214 3.14 -5.57 -22.35
N GLU A 215 2.84 -4.61 -23.22
CA GLU A 215 2.06 -4.86 -24.44
C GLU A 215 2.79 -5.87 -25.33
N GLY A 216 2.22 -7.05 -25.50
CA GLY A 216 2.79 -8.14 -26.29
C GLY A 216 3.64 -9.16 -25.51
N LYS A 217 3.81 -9.00 -24.18
CA LYS A 217 4.39 -10.07 -23.36
C LYS A 217 3.40 -11.20 -23.13
N SER A 218 3.84 -12.44 -23.33
CA SER A 218 3.17 -13.62 -22.81
C SER A 218 3.36 -13.69 -21.29
N LEU A 219 2.27 -13.84 -20.55
CA LEU A 219 2.31 -13.97 -19.10
C LEU A 219 2.45 -15.45 -18.73
N GLY A 220 3.68 -15.85 -18.38
CA GLY A 220 3.93 -17.13 -17.75
C GLY A 220 3.44 -17.11 -16.31
N GLY A 221 2.27 -17.69 -16.05
CA GLY A 221 1.75 -17.89 -14.70
C GLY A 221 1.92 -19.35 -14.28
N VAL A 222 2.47 -19.58 -13.09
CA VAL A 222 2.34 -20.90 -12.45
C VAL A 222 1.06 -20.88 -11.64
N VAL A 223 0.09 -21.72 -12.03
CA VAL A 223 -1.12 -21.93 -11.23
C VAL A 223 -0.73 -22.77 -10.03
N ASP A 224 -0.94 -22.23 -8.84
CA ASP A 224 -0.70 -22.92 -7.58
C ASP A 224 -1.98 -22.81 -6.74
N PHE A 225 -2.61 -23.95 -6.49
CA PHE A 225 -3.72 -24.03 -5.57
C PHE A 225 -3.13 -24.23 -4.18
N VAL A 226 -3.22 -23.20 -3.35
CA VAL A 226 -2.88 -23.28 -1.93
C VAL A 226 -3.55 -24.52 -1.36
N THR A 227 -2.78 -25.38 -0.69
CA THR A 227 -3.18 -26.67 -0.09
C THR A 227 -3.40 -27.88 -1.02
N VAL A 228 -3.20 -27.78 -2.33
CA VAL A 228 -3.39 -28.93 -3.26
C VAL A 228 -2.06 -29.55 -3.70
N GLY A 229 -1.00 -28.74 -3.88
CA GLY A 229 0.31 -29.25 -4.26
C GLY A 229 1.05 -29.87 -3.08
N GLU A 230 1.42 -31.15 -3.19
CA GLU A 230 2.20 -31.87 -2.15
C GLU A 230 3.68 -31.47 -2.13
N ASP A 231 4.22 -30.95 -3.25
CA ASP A 231 5.67 -30.85 -3.48
C ASP A 231 6.25 -29.43 -3.46
N ARG A 232 5.51 -28.42 -2.97
CA ARG A 232 6.05 -27.05 -2.89
C ARG A 232 6.14 -26.55 -1.47
N PRO A 233 7.28 -25.92 -1.09
CA PRO A 233 7.34 -25.23 0.18
C PRO A 233 6.25 -24.17 0.17
N LEU A 234 5.30 -24.29 1.11
CA LEU A 234 4.40 -23.20 1.46
C LEU A 234 5.28 -21.96 1.57
N ARG A 235 5.02 -20.93 0.75
CA ARG A 235 5.73 -19.66 0.90
C ARG A 235 5.62 -19.29 2.38
N PRO A 236 6.75 -18.99 3.06
CA PRO A 236 6.69 -18.65 4.46
C PRO A 236 5.67 -17.52 4.62
N PRO A 237 4.80 -17.59 5.64
CA PRO A 237 3.85 -16.52 5.87
C PRO A 237 4.64 -15.20 5.94
N PRO A 238 4.09 -14.11 5.37
CA PRO A 238 4.74 -12.82 5.48
C PRO A 238 4.98 -12.50 6.95
N PRO A 239 6.09 -11.82 7.30
CA PRO A 239 6.37 -11.47 8.68
C PRO A 239 5.22 -10.65 9.26
N PRO A 240 5.01 -10.68 10.59
CA PRO A 240 4.07 -9.79 11.26
C PRO A 240 4.32 -8.33 10.86
N HIS A 241 3.26 -7.53 10.72
CA HIS A 241 3.35 -6.13 10.32
C HIS A 241 3.90 -5.88 8.89
N ALA A 242 3.99 -6.92 8.05
CA ALA A 242 4.42 -6.75 6.66
C ALA A 242 3.45 -5.86 5.88
N VAL A 243 4.02 -4.86 5.20
CA VAL A 243 3.29 -4.07 4.23
C VAL A 243 3.04 -4.91 2.97
N LYS A 244 1.78 -4.97 2.55
CA LYS A 244 1.34 -5.70 1.36
C LYS A 244 0.78 -4.72 0.35
N THR A 245 1.07 -4.95 -0.93
CA THR A 245 0.47 -4.17 -2.02
C THR A 245 -0.43 -5.06 -2.84
N ASN A 246 -1.72 -4.75 -2.90
CA ASN A 246 -2.66 -5.39 -3.80
C ASN A 246 -2.64 -4.66 -5.14
N TYR A 247 -2.50 -5.40 -6.24
CA TYR A 247 -2.51 -4.85 -7.59
C TYR A 247 -3.76 -5.35 -8.30
N THR A 248 -4.43 -4.47 -9.05
CA THR A 248 -5.49 -4.79 -10.00
C THR A 248 -5.09 -4.22 -11.36
N ILE A 249 -4.91 -5.08 -12.35
CA ILE A 249 -4.49 -4.69 -13.70
C ILE A 249 -5.64 -5.00 -14.65
N HIS A 250 -6.09 -3.99 -15.38
CA HIS A 250 -7.14 -4.12 -16.37
C HIS A 250 -6.52 -4.30 -17.75
N LEU A 251 -6.92 -5.37 -18.43
CA LEU A 251 -6.38 -5.80 -19.71
C LEU A 251 -7.52 -5.89 -20.72
N ARG A 252 -7.18 -5.73 -22.00
CA ARG A 252 -8.09 -5.96 -23.13
C ARG A 252 -7.53 -7.07 -24.01
N GLY A 253 -8.38 -8.01 -24.41
CA GLY A 253 -8.06 -9.06 -25.38
C GLY A 253 -9.12 -9.14 -26.48
N ASN A 254 -8.90 -10.04 -27.44
CA ASN A 254 -9.74 -10.21 -28.65
C ASN A 254 -11.21 -10.62 -28.38
N GLY A 255 -11.64 -10.75 -27.13
CA GLY A 255 -13.01 -11.10 -26.74
C GLY A 255 -13.59 -10.23 -25.62
N GLY A 256 -12.89 -9.16 -25.20
CA GLY A 256 -13.35 -8.25 -24.15
C GLY A 256 -12.26 -7.85 -23.15
N GLY A 257 -12.68 -7.14 -22.11
CA GLY A 257 -11.82 -6.75 -20.99
C GLY A 257 -11.79 -7.80 -19.89
N TYR A 258 -10.65 -7.97 -19.24
CA TYR A 258 -10.47 -8.80 -18.05
C TYR A 258 -9.54 -8.10 -17.06
N ALA A 259 -9.55 -8.52 -15.79
CA ALA A 259 -8.68 -7.98 -14.76
C ALA A 259 -7.88 -9.09 -14.08
N ILE A 260 -6.61 -8.80 -13.76
CA ILE A 260 -5.75 -9.65 -12.92
C ILE A 260 -5.59 -8.94 -11.59
N GLN A 261 -5.94 -9.61 -10.50
CA GLN A 261 -5.81 -9.07 -9.14
C GLN A 261 -4.93 -9.96 -8.27
N GLY A 262 -4.09 -9.35 -7.41
CA GLY A 262 -3.35 -10.08 -6.39
C GLY A 262 -2.22 -9.29 -5.74
N TRP A 263 -1.69 -9.84 -4.65
CA TRP A 263 -0.61 -9.21 -3.86
C TRP A 263 0.80 -9.54 -4.37
N GLY A 264 0.90 -10.41 -5.38
CA GLY A 264 2.15 -10.98 -5.88
C GLY A 264 1.95 -11.69 -7.22
N GLY A 265 2.96 -12.45 -7.65
CA GLY A 265 2.85 -13.30 -8.83
C GLY A 265 2.71 -12.48 -10.12
N PRO A 266 1.84 -12.88 -11.08
CA PRO A 266 1.69 -12.17 -12.36
C PRO A 266 1.30 -10.70 -12.20
N ALA A 267 0.43 -10.36 -11.24
CA ALA A 267 -0.03 -8.99 -11.01
C ALA A 267 1.14 -8.07 -10.63
N GLU A 268 1.94 -8.49 -9.65
CA GLU A 268 3.13 -7.74 -9.21
C GLU A 268 4.19 -7.68 -10.31
N GLN A 269 4.45 -8.78 -11.04
CA GLN A 269 5.44 -8.81 -12.12
C GLN A 269 5.14 -7.80 -13.24
N MET A 270 3.86 -7.52 -13.50
CA MET A 270 3.43 -6.51 -14.44
C MET A 270 3.46 -5.09 -13.83
N ALA A 271 2.94 -4.93 -12.61
CA ALA A 271 2.82 -3.61 -11.99
C ALA A 271 4.19 -3.02 -11.60
N ARG A 272 5.09 -3.84 -11.06
CA ARG A 272 6.33 -3.38 -10.42
C ARG A 272 7.24 -2.58 -11.36
N PRO A 273 7.53 -3.00 -12.61
CA PRO A 273 8.36 -2.20 -13.52
C PRO A 273 7.78 -0.80 -13.79
N ILE A 274 6.46 -0.66 -13.91
CA ILE A 274 5.81 0.64 -14.13
C ILE A 274 5.95 1.52 -12.89
N LEU A 275 5.76 0.95 -11.69
CA LEU A 275 5.87 1.69 -10.44
C LEU A 275 7.32 2.06 -10.11
N GLU A 276 8.30 1.23 -10.47
CA GLU A 276 9.73 1.52 -10.35
C GLU A 276 10.15 2.69 -11.26
N ALA A 277 9.68 2.71 -12.51
CA ALA A 277 9.88 3.83 -13.43
C ALA A 277 9.31 5.14 -12.83
N ALA A 278 8.06 5.09 -12.38
CA ALA A 278 7.41 6.25 -11.75
C ALA A 278 8.13 6.72 -10.47
N ASN A 279 8.62 5.79 -9.64
CA ASN A 279 9.40 6.14 -8.44
C ASN A 279 10.72 6.83 -8.78
N THR A 280 11.39 6.38 -9.84
CA THR A 280 12.65 6.97 -10.30
C THR A 280 12.43 8.42 -10.74
N CYS A 281 11.40 8.68 -11.55
CA CYS A 281 11.02 10.03 -11.95
C CYS A 281 10.61 10.91 -10.76
N ALA A 282 9.85 10.37 -9.80
CA ALA A 282 9.44 11.11 -8.61
C ALA A 282 10.64 11.58 -7.76
N ARG A 283 11.66 10.72 -7.60
CA ARG A 283 12.89 11.07 -6.85
C ARG A 283 13.72 12.11 -7.59
N ALA A 284 13.89 11.95 -8.90
CA ALA A 284 14.59 12.93 -9.73
C ALA A 284 13.96 14.32 -9.63
N ARG A 285 12.63 14.41 -9.55
CA ARG A 285 11.91 15.69 -9.37
C ARG A 285 12.16 16.35 -8.01
N LYS A 286 12.38 15.56 -6.96
CA LYS A 286 12.65 16.07 -5.60
C LYS A 286 14.10 16.49 -5.37
N GLY A 287 15.00 16.17 -6.31
CA GLY A 287 16.43 16.45 -6.17
C GLY A 287 17.16 15.43 -5.29
N ASP A 288 16.54 14.28 -5.01
CA ASP A 288 17.07 13.22 -4.13
C ASP A 288 17.99 12.24 -4.91
N ASN A 289 19.05 12.75 -5.55
CA ASN A 289 20.08 11.94 -6.22
C ASN A 289 21.32 11.75 -5.36
#